data_AF-A0A2E5EUW5-F1
#
_entry.id   AF-A0A2E5EUW5-F1
#
_cell.length_a   1.000
_cell.length_b   1.000
_cell.length_c   1.000
_cell.angle_alpha   90.00
_cell.angle_beta   90.00
_cell.angle_gamma   90.00
#
_symmetry.space_group_name_H-M   'P 1'
#
loop_
_entity.id
_entity.type
_entity.pdbx_description
1 polymer ?
#
loop_
_entity_poly.entity_id
_entity_poly.type
_entity_poly.pdbx_seq_one_letter_code
_entity_poly.pdbx_strand_id
1 'polypeptide(L)'
;MSIGIQNEEVVIKDNIIYVKGSLRLPSPLDYDTYFEPIKSTIETASIDTPCKIDITQLKYLNSSGLTALGRLFILARKKNIPLHIIATSDIPWHKKSIPSLQKLWNQITVDFC
;
A
#
# COMPACT_ATOMS: atom_id res chain seq x y z
N MET A 1 19.03 7.93 15.10
CA MET A 1 17.57 7.78 14.81
C MET A 1 17.42 6.59 13.88
N SER A 2 17.11 5.41 14.42
CA SER A 2 17.38 4.11 13.78
C SER A 2 16.54 3.87 12.51
N ILE A 3 17.22 3.52 11.41
CA ILE A 3 16.64 2.89 10.22
C ILE A 3 16.25 1.46 10.63
N GLY A 4 15.15 0.94 10.11
CA GLY A 4 14.78 -0.43 10.41
C GLY A 4 13.35 -0.78 10.07
N ILE A 5 13.07 -2.06 10.28
CA ILE A 5 11.79 -2.70 10.04
C ILE A 5 11.39 -3.42 11.32
N GLN A 6 10.11 -3.38 11.65
CA GLN A 6 9.58 -4.05 12.83
C GLN A 6 8.26 -4.73 12.51
N ASN A 7 8.15 -6.01 12.85
CA ASN A 7 6.94 -6.84 12.74
C ASN A 7 6.31 -6.76 11.34
N GLU A 8 7.14 -6.79 10.30
CA GLU A 8 6.68 -6.75 8.92
C GLU A 8 6.10 -8.08 8.48
N GLU A 9 4.98 -8.00 7.77
CA GLU A 9 4.35 -9.16 7.20
C GLU A 9 3.52 -8.71 5.98
N VAL A 10 3.65 -9.45 4.88
CA VAL A 10 2.74 -9.31 3.72
C VAL A 10 2.15 -10.68 3.43
N VAL A 11 0.84 -10.81 3.64
CA VAL A 11 0.11 -12.08 3.46
C VAL A 11 -1.02 -11.87 2.48
N ILE A 12 -1.20 -12.82 1.56
CA ILE A 12 -2.36 -12.85 0.67
C ILE A 12 -3.32 -13.90 1.21
N LYS A 13 -4.54 -13.48 1.57
CA LYS A 13 -5.60 -14.38 2.05
C LYS A 13 -6.94 -13.91 1.51
N ASP A 14 -7.75 -14.82 0.98
CA ASP A 14 -9.09 -14.54 0.45
C ASP A 14 -9.11 -13.37 -0.57
N ASN A 15 -8.11 -13.32 -1.45
CA ASN A 15 -7.87 -12.24 -2.43
C ASN A 15 -7.67 -10.83 -1.83
N ILE A 16 -7.26 -10.76 -0.56
CA ILE A 16 -6.87 -9.52 0.12
C ILE A 16 -5.39 -9.61 0.48
N ILE A 17 -4.66 -8.54 0.17
CA ILE A 17 -3.25 -8.39 0.55
C ILE A 17 -3.20 -7.64 1.88
N TYR A 18 -2.79 -8.33 2.94
CA TYR A 18 -2.61 -7.75 4.26
C TYR A 18 -1.17 -7.30 4.42
N VAL A 19 -0.97 -6.03 4.72
CA VAL A 19 0.33 -5.41 4.96
C VAL A 19 0.41 -4.95 6.40
N LYS A 20 1.42 -5.43 7.12
CA LYS A 20 1.61 -5.16 8.55
C LYS A 20 3.02 -4.68 8.85
N GLY A 21 3.16 -3.98 9.97
CA GLY A 21 4.46 -3.64 10.55
C GLY A 21 4.76 -2.14 10.58
N SER A 22 6.02 -1.82 10.84
CA SER A 22 6.56 -0.46 10.82
C SER A 22 7.80 -0.43 9.95
N LEU A 23 7.74 0.29 8.83
CA LEU A 23 8.83 0.32 7.86
C LEU A 23 9.47 1.70 7.81
N ARG A 24 10.79 1.77 8.03
CA ARG A 24 11.58 3.02 7.97
C ARG A 24 12.87 2.79 7.20
N LEU A 25 12.74 2.65 5.89
CA LEU A 25 13.87 2.47 4.97
C LEU A 25 14.31 3.79 4.31
N PRO A 26 15.59 3.98 4.00
CA PRO A 26 16.12 5.27 3.58
C PRO A 26 15.65 5.67 2.17
N SER A 27 15.55 4.74 1.24
CA SER A 27 15.14 4.97 -0.15
C SER A 27 13.79 4.34 -0.48
N PRO A 28 12.98 4.94 -1.38
CA PRO A 28 11.78 4.27 -1.90
C PRO A 28 12.09 2.92 -2.58
N LEU A 29 13.30 2.74 -3.14
CA LEU A 29 13.70 1.49 -3.79
C LEU A 29 13.92 0.35 -2.78
N ASP A 30 14.29 0.68 -1.54
CA ASP A 30 14.48 -0.35 -0.50
C ASP A 30 13.16 -1.03 -0.11
N TYR A 31 12.02 -0.40 -0.44
CA TYR A 31 10.70 -0.98 -0.25
C TYR A 31 10.31 -2.01 -1.32
N ASP A 32 11.04 -2.09 -2.44
CA ASP A 32 10.65 -2.93 -3.58
C ASP A 32 10.49 -4.40 -3.15
N THR A 33 11.41 -4.95 -2.35
CA THR A 33 11.31 -6.32 -1.83
C THR A 33 10.07 -6.53 -0.95
N TYR A 34 9.71 -5.55 -0.12
CA TYR A 34 8.57 -5.64 0.78
C TYR A 34 7.23 -5.48 0.07
N PHE A 35 7.20 -4.64 -0.97
CA PHE A 35 6.00 -4.38 -1.76
C PHE A 35 5.88 -5.25 -3.00
N GLU A 36 6.85 -6.14 -3.26
CA GLU A 36 6.82 -7.05 -4.40
C GLU A 36 5.53 -7.90 -4.47
N PRO A 37 4.97 -8.44 -3.36
CA PRO A 37 3.71 -9.18 -3.45
C PRO A 37 2.54 -8.30 -3.94
N ILE A 38 2.50 -7.02 -3.53
CA ILE A 38 1.48 -6.06 -3.98
C ILE A 38 1.68 -5.77 -5.47
N LYS A 39 2.93 -5.50 -5.86
CA LYS A 39 3.31 -5.22 -7.24
C LYS A 39 2.97 -6.38 -8.18
N SER A 40 3.37 -7.60 -7.81
CA SER A 40 3.09 -8.82 -8.59
C SER A 40 1.59 -9.08 -8.73
N THR A 41 0.82 -8.85 -7.66
CA THR A 41 -0.65 -8.96 -7.74
C THR A 41 -1.24 -7.93 -8.70
N ILE A 42 -0.78 -6.67 -8.67
CA ILE A 42 -1.21 -5.65 -9.63
C ILE A 42 -0.83 -6.03 -11.07
N GLU A 43 0.35 -6.62 -11.28
CA GLU A 43 0.82 -7.00 -12.62
C GLU A 43 0.07 -8.18 -13.23
N THR A 44 -0.52 -9.04 -12.39
CA THR A 44 -1.20 -10.28 -12.80
C THR A 44 -2.73 -10.21 -12.68
N ALA A 45 -3.28 -9.18 -12.04
CA ALA A 45 -4.72 -8.98 -11.87
C ALA A 45 -5.45 -8.72 -13.19
N SER A 46 -6.74 -9.09 -13.23
CA SER A 46 -7.67 -8.65 -14.28
C SER A 46 -8.33 -7.33 -13.89
N ILE A 47 -8.76 -6.56 -14.89
CA ILE A 47 -9.50 -5.32 -14.73
C ILE A 47 -10.85 -5.49 -14.02
N ASP A 48 -11.46 -6.68 -14.10
CA ASP A 48 -12.82 -6.94 -13.63
C ASP A 48 -12.96 -6.97 -12.11
N THR A 49 -11.85 -7.08 -11.38
CA THR A 49 -11.86 -7.20 -9.91
C THR A 49 -10.82 -6.27 -9.29
N PRO A 50 -11.21 -5.36 -8.38
CA PRO A 50 -10.26 -4.52 -7.68
C PRO A 50 -9.26 -5.33 -6.85
N CYS A 51 -7.99 -4.93 -6.89
CA CYS A 51 -6.98 -5.44 -5.98
C CYS A 51 -7.21 -4.84 -4.58
N LYS A 52 -7.52 -5.70 -3.61
CA LYS A 52 -7.81 -5.31 -2.22
C LYS A 52 -6.55 -5.34 -1.38
N ILE A 53 -6.23 -4.22 -0.74
CA ILE A 53 -5.02 -4.07 0.09
C ILE A 53 -5.44 -3.55 1.47
N ASP A 54 -5.24 -4.36 2.50
CA ASP A 54 -5.46 -3.99 3.90
C ASP A 54 -4.14 -3.52 4.53
N ILE A 55 -4.11 -2.26 4.93
CA ILE A 55 -2.98 -1.62 5.60
C ILE A 55 -3.28 -1.28 7.06
N THR A 56 -4.39 -1.77 7.64
CA THR A 56 -4.83 -1.41 9.01
C THR A 56 -3.78 -1.74 10.09
N GLN A 57 -2.88 -2.67 9.80
CA GLN A 57 -1.76 -3.07 10.68
C GLN A 57 -0.41 -2.50 10.24
N LEU A 58 -0.34 -1.69 9.18
CA LEU A 58 0.86 -0.95 8.78
C LEU A 58 0.99 0.31 9.63
N LYS A 59 1.60 0.16 10.81
CA LYS A 59 1.66 1.20 11.85
C LYS A 59 2.50 2.40 11.45
N TYR A 60 3.50 2.22 10.59
CA TYR A 60 4.39 3.31 10.21
C TYR A 60 4.96 3.15 8.79
N LEU A 61 4.99 4.27 8.08
CA LEU A 61 5.81 4.52 6.89
C LEU A 61 6.49 5.88 7.06
N ASN A 62 7.74 5.99 6.62
CA ASN A 62 8.37 7.28 6.42
C ASN A 62 8.03 7.87 5.04
N SER A 63 8.56 9.06 4.72
CA SER A 63 8.34 9.71 3.40
C SER A 63 8.76 8.82 2.22
N SER A 64 9.87 8.09 2.35
CA SER A 64 10.34 7.16 1.32
C SER A 64 9.35 6.00 1.12
N GLY A 65 8.76 5.48 2.20
CA GLY A 65 7.74 4.44 2.14
C GLY A 65 6.42 4.91 1.53
N LEU A 66 5.98 6.12 1.86
CA LEU A 66 4.82 6.75 1.22
C LEU A 66 5.06 6.97 -0.28
N THR A 67 6.28 7.31 -0.67
CA THR A 67 6.67 7.44 -2.09
C THR A 67 6.62 6.08 -2.79
N ALA A 68 7.12 5.03 -2.15
CA ALA A 68 7.05 3.66 -2.69
C ALA A 68 5.60 3.20 -2.85
N LEU A 69 4.74 3.42 -1.85
CA LEU A 69 3.30 3.12 -1.94
C LEU A 69 2.61 3.90 -3.07
N GLY A 70 2.95 5.19 -3.23
CA GLY A 70 2.44 6.01 -4.33
C GLY A 70 2.84 5.48 -5.72
N ARG A 71 4.04 4.89 -5.85
CA ARG A 71 4.47 4.24 -7.10
C ARG A 71 3.60 3.02 -7.44
N LEU A 72 3.16 2.24 -6.45
CA LEU A 72 2.22 1.14 -6.67
C LEU A 72 0.85 1.64 -7.16
N PHE A 73 0.36 2.75 -6.62
CA PHE A 73 -0.91 3.35 -7.06
C PHE A 73 -0.82 3.84 -8.51
N ILE A 74 0.32 4.42 -8.89
CA ILE A 74 0.61 4.80 -10.28
C ILE A 74 0.74 3.57 -11.18
N LEU A 75 1.35 2.48 -10.71
CA LEU A 75 1.44 1.22 -11.45
C LEU A 75 0.05 0.65 -11.73
N ALA A 76 -0.81 0.58 -10.71
CA ALA A 76 -2.20 0.13 -10.84
C ALA A 76 -2.96 0.95 -11.89
N ARG A 77 -2.81 2.28 -11.87
CA ARG A 77 -3.36 3.16 -12.91
C ARG A 77 -2.83 2.82 -14.30
N LYS A 78 -1.53 2.64 -14.47
CA LYS A 78 -0.92 2.30 -15.77
C LYS A 78 -1.41 0.95 -16.32
N LYS A 79 -1.69 0.00 -15.42
CA LYS A 79 -2.23 -1.32 -15.75
C LYS A 79 -3.76 -1.36 -15.79
N ASN A 80 -4.42 -0.25 -15.48
CA ASN A 80 -5.87 -0.13 -15.38
C ASN A 80 -6.50 -1.16 -14.40
N ILE A 81 -5.84 -1.41 -13.28
CA ILE A 81 -6.27 -2.35 -12.24
C ILE A 81 -6.82 -1.58 -11.05
N PRO A 82 -8.16 -1.53 -10.83
CA PRO A 82 -8.75 -0.79 -9.72
C PRO A 82 -8.16 -1.20 -8.37
N LEU A 83 -8.02 -0.24 -7.45
CA LEU A 83 -7.54 -0.52 -6.10
C LEU A 83 -8.65 -0.26 -5.08
N HIS A 84 -8.69 -1.13 -4.07
CA HIS A 84 -9.52 -0.95 -2.90
C HIS A 84 -8.64 -1.04 -1.65
N ILE A 85 -8.46 0.10 -0.97
CA ILE A 85 -7.57 0.23 0.17
C ILE A 85 -8.39 0.20 1.46
N ILE A 86 -8.09 -0.74 2.35
CA ILE A 86 -8.67 -0.81 3.69
C ILE A 86 -7.65 -0.20 4.65
N ALA A 87 -8.00 0.94 5.23
CA ALA A 87 -7.17 1.69 6.15
C ALA A 87 -7.92 1.95 7.46
N THR A 88 -7.21 2.36 8.50
CA THR A 88 -7.83 2.78 9.77
C THR A 88 -7.65 4.26 10.02
N SER A 89 -8.65 4.91 10.60
CA SER A 89 -8.56 6.31 11.00
C SER A 89 -7.72 6.54 12.27
N ASP A 90 -7.40 5.48 13.00
CA ASP A 90 -6.61 5.51 14.24
C ASP A 90 -5.11 5.77 14.00
N ILE A 91 -4.63 5.48 12.79
CA ILE A 91 -3.22 5.68 12.43
C ILE A 91 -3.10 7.04 11.69
N PRO A 92 -2.40 8.05 12.24
CA PRO A 92 -2.45 9.41 11.70
C PRO A 92 -2.01 9.55 10.24
N TRP A 93 -1.04 8.74 9.79
CA TRP A 93 -0.56 8.80 8.42
C TRP A 93 -1.58 8.18 7.44
N HIS A 94 -2.40 7.22 7.86
CA HIS A 94 -3.51 6.73 7.03
C HIS A 94 -4.48 7.87 6.71
N LYS A 95 -4.97 8.53 7.76
CA LYS A 95 -5.95 9.62 7.64
C LYS A 95 -5.42 10.81 6.82
N LYS A 96 -4.11 11.08 6.89
CA LYS A 96 -3.49 12.24 6.21
C LYS A 96 -3.00 11.91 4.79
N SER A 97 -2.31 10.79 4.62
CA SER A 97 -1.59 10.48 3.39
C SER A 97 -2.43 9.68 2.39
N ILE A 98 -3.26 8.73 2.84
CA ILE A 98 -4.04 7.88 1.92
C ILE A 98 -5.02 8.70 1.07
N PRO A 99 -5.77 9.69 1.60
CA PRO A 99 -6.64 10.52 0.76
C PRO A 99 -5.87 11.35 -0.28
N SER A 100 -4.60 11.66 -0.02
CA SER A 100 -3.74 12.34 -0.99
C SER A 100 -3.27 11.39 -2.08
N LEU A 101 -2.90 10.16 -1.73
CA LEU A 101 -2.53 9.12 -2.69
C LEU A 101 -3.72 8.66 -3.53
N GLN A 102 -4.93 8.61 -2.96
CA GLN A 102 -6.16 8.28 -3.68
C GLN A 102 -6.38 9.20 -4.89
N LYS A 103 -6.00 10.48 -4.80
CA LYS A 103 -6.12 11.45 -5.91
C LYS A 103 -5.26 11.12 -7.13
N LEU A 104 -4.31 10.19 -7.03
CA LEU A 104 -3.49 9.77 -8.15
C LEU A 104 -4.30 9.08 -9.25
N TRP A 105 -5.47 8.52 -8.92
CA TRP A 105 -6.36 7.87 -9.88
C TRP A 105 -7.79 7.67 -9.34
N ASN A 106 -8.80 7.86 -10.19
CA ASN A 106 -10.22 7.80 -9.80
C ASN A 106 -10.74 6.39 -9.48
N GLN A 107 -10.04 5.33 -9.91
CA GLN A 107 -10.40 3.94 -9.58
C GLN A 107 -9.73 3.45 -8.28
N ILE A 108 -9.21 4.36 -7.46
CA ILE A 108 -8.73 4.05 -6.12
C ILE A 108 -9.84 4.39 -5.14
N THR A 109 -10.36 3.37 -4.48
CA THR A 109 -11.34 3.48 -3.40
C THR A 109 -10.66 3.22 -2.06
N VAL A 110 -11.15 3.86 -1.00
CA VAL A 110 -10.58 3.75 0.34
C VAL A 110 -11.72 3.60 1.34
N ASP A 111 -11.67 2.54 2.12
CA ASP A 111 -12.52 2.35 3.29
C ASP A 111 -11.71 2.60 4.55
N PHE A 112 -12.19 3.51 5.39
CA PHE A 112 -11.64 3.75 6.73
C PHE A 112 -12.48 3.01 7.76
N CYS A 113 -11.85 2.06 8.47
CA CYS A 113 -12.40 1.45 9.68
C CYS A 113 -12.03 2.23 10.95
#